data_AF-D3APU2-F1
#
_entry.id   AF-D3APU2-F1
#
_cell.length_a   1.000
_cell.length_b   1.000
_cell.length_c   1.000
_cell.angle_alpha   90.00
_cell.angle_beta   90.00
_cell.angle_gamma   90.00
#
_symmetry.space_group_name_H-M   'P 1'
#
loop_
_entity.id
_entity.type
_entity.pdbx_description
1 polymer ?
#
loop_
_entity_poly.entity_id
_entity_poly.type
_entity_poly.pdbx_seq_one_letter_code
_entity_poly.pdbx_strand_id
1 'polypeptide(L)'
;MNEEQNLTTGSVPGKLIVFALPLLFANLLQSFYSIVDMLVVGRIVGNTGLAAISNASMAGFIINSVCIGLTMGGTVAAAQYKGAGDEKGQRETVGTLFSIAFLAAILVTAIG
;
A
#
# COMPACT_ATOMS: atom_id res chain seq x y z
N MET A 1 17.20 16.79 15.90
CA MET A 1 17.44 15.61 15.05
C MET A 1 17.31 14.41 15.99
N ASN A 2 16.08 14.01 16.33
CA ASN A 2 15.89 13.18 17.51
C ASN A 2 15.46 11.76 17.11
N GLU A 3 16.43 10.87 17.32
CA GLU A 3 16.32 9.45 17.61
C GLU A 3 15.50 8.62 16.64
N GLU A 4 16.23 7.98 15.72
CA GLU A 4 15.84 6.71 15.13
C GLU A 4 15.24 5.80 16.21
N GLN A 5 13.96 5.47 16.04
CA GLN A 5 13.30 4.47 16.87
C GLN A 5 13.99 3.12 16.64
N ASN A 6 15.02 2.85 17.43
CA ASN A 6 15.61 1.53 17.59
C ASN A 6 14.50 0.60 18.11
N LEU A 7 14.05 -0.30 17.25
CA LEU A 7 13.06 -1.35 17.55
C LEU A 7 13.70 -2.59 18.19
N THR A 8 15.02 -2.56 18.40
CA THR A 8 15.84 -3.65 18.95
C THR A 8 16.26 -3.41 20.41
N THR A 9 15.99 -2.24 20.98
CA THR A 9 16.29 -1.92 22.39
C THR A 9 15.11 -1.24 23.09
N GLY A 10 14.69 -1.80 24.23
CA GLY A 10 13.57 -1.34 25.08
C GLY A 10 12.27 -2.14 24.93
N SER A 11 11.24 -1.82 25.74
CA SER A 11 9.98 -2.57 25.85
C SER A 11 9.19 -2.63 24.52
N VAL A 12 9.49 -3.64 23.72
CA VAL A 12 8.91 -4.00 22.42
C VAL A 12 7.37 -3.89 22.34
N PRO A 13 6.57 -4.28 23.37
CA PRO A 13 5.12 -4.25 23.26
C PRO A 13 4.53 -2.84 23.15
N GLY A 14 5.09 -1.86 23.87
CA GLY A 14 4.53 -0.50 23.93
C GLY A 14 4.73 0.26 22.62
N LYS A 15 5.91 0.14 22.00
CA LYS A 15 6.20 0.75 20.69
C LYS A 15 5.40 0.08 19.57
N LEU A 16 5.21 -1.25 19.63
CA LEU A 16 4.34 -1.96 18.70
C LEU A 16 2.88 -1.50 18.78
N ILE A 17 2.34 -1.31 19.98
CA ILE A 17 0.97 -0.82 20.15
C ILE A 17 0.83 0.61 19.58
N VAL A 18 1.76 1.51 19.89
CA VAL A 18 1.74 2.90 19.38
C VAL A 18 1.90 2.95 17.86
N PHE A 19 2.59 2.00 17.23
CA PHE A 19 2.70 1.90 15.77
C PHE A 19 1.50 1.20 15.12
N ALA A 20 0.95 0.17 15.80
CA ALA A 20 -0.20 -0.59 15.32
C ALA A 20 -1.51 0.21 15.39
N LEU A 21 -1.68 1.08 16.39
CA LEU A 21 -2.88 1.90 16.56
C LEU A 21 -3.18 2.82 15.34
N PRO A 22 -2.22 3.63 14.85
CA PRO A 22 -2.44 4.44 13.66
C PRO A 22 -2.57 3.57 12.39
N LEU A 23 -1.88 2.44 12.32
CA LEU A 23 -1.99 1.52 11.17
C LEU A 23 -3.37 0.84 11.11
N LEU A 24 -3.94 0.49 12.26
CA LEU A 24 -5.29 -0.03 12.38
C LEU A 24 -6.33 1.03 12.03
N PHE A 25 -6.16 2.26 12.53
CA PHE A 25 -7.01 3.39 12.16
C PHE A 25 -6.96 3.68 10.65
N ALA A 26 -5.78 3.66 10.04
CA ALA A 26 -5.63 3.84 8.59
C ALA A 26 -6.38 2.77 7.80
N ASN A 27 -6.24 1.49 8.19
CA ASN A 27 -6.97 0.39 7.56
C ASN A 27 -8.50 0.51 7.74
N LEU A 28 -8.94 0.96 8.91
CA LEU A 28 -10.36 1.17 9.20
C LEU A 28 -10.93 2.30 8.34
N LEU A 29 -10.24 3.44 8.27
CA LEU A 29 -10.63 4.56 7.41
C LEU A 29 -10.65 4.14 5.93
N GLN A 30 -9.66 3.36 5.49
CA GLN A 30 -9.61 2.84 4.13
C GLN A 30 -10.81 1.93 3.82
N SER A 31 -11.20 1.08 4.77
CA SER A 31 -12.40 0.25 4.63
C SER A 31 -13.69 1.08 4.56
N PHE A 32 -13.82 2.10 5.42
CA PHE A 32 -14.94 3.05 5.35
C PHE A 32 -14.98 3.77 4.00
N TYR A 33 -13.84 4.19 3.47
CA TYR A 33 -13.75 4.83 2.16
C TYR A 33 -14.28 3.91 1.05
N SER A 34 -13.85 2.65 1.02
CA SER A 34 -14.35 1.67 0.04
C SER A 34 -15.87 1.43 0.14
N ILE A 35 -16.43 1.42 1.36
CA ILE A 35 -17.88 1.30 1.56
C ILE A 35 -18.63 2.54 1.07
N VAL A 36 -18.11 3.73 1.40
CA VAL A 36 -18.73 5.00 0.98
C VAL A 36 -18.67 5.16 -0.53
N ASP A 37 -17.56 4.82 -1.18
CA ASP A 37 -17.42 4.85 -2.64
C ASP A 37 -18.48 3.95 -3.31
N MET A 38 -18.63 2.72 -2.83
CA MET A 38 -19.67 1.80 -3.29
C MET A 38 -21.08 2.36 -3.08
N LEU A 39 -21.36 2.97 -1.92
CA LEU A 39 -22.67 3.52 -1.58
C LEU A 39 -23.00 4.76 -2.42
N VAL A 40 -22.03 5.65 -2.62
CA VAL A 40 -22.18 6.88 -3.42
C VAL A 40 -22.45 6.53 -4.87
N VAL A 41 -21.65 5.66 -5.49
CA VAL A 41 -21.85 5.30 -6.90
C VAL A 41 -23.12 4.44 -7.05
N GLY A 42 -23.47 3.62 -6.05
CA GLY A 42 -24.75 2.92 -5.99
C GLY A 42 -25.97 3.86 -5.93
N ARG A 43 -25.88 4.97 -5.19
CA ARG A 43 -26.94 5.99 -5.10
C ARG A 43 -27.04 6.86 -6.35
N ILE A 44 -25.92 7.21 -6.97
CA ILE A 44 -25.87 8.11 -8.13
C ILE A 44 -26.27 7.40 -9.43
N VAL A 45 -25.92 6.12 -9.58
CA VAL A 45 -26.09 5.37 -10.84
C VAL A 45 -27.17 4.26 -10.73
N GLY A 46 -27.65 3.94 -9.51
CA GLY A 46 -28.71 2.96 -9.28
C GLY A 46 -28.26 1.50 -9.37
N ASN A 47 -29.20 0.54 -9.43
CA ASN A 47 -28.91 -0.91 -9.47
C ASN A 47 -27.97 -1.34 -10.62
N THR A 48 -28.09 -0.70 -11.79
CA THR A 48 -27.22 -0.93 -12.95
C THR A 48 -25.80 -0.42 -12.69
N GLY A 49 -25.68 0.71 -11.99
CA GLY A 49 -24.39 1.23 -11.51
C GLY A 49 -23.73 0.34 -10.47
N LEU A 50 -24.50 -0.21 -9.53
CA LEU A 50 -23.99 -1.12 -8.52
C LEU A 50 -23.43 -2.42 -9.14
N ALA A 51 -24.12 -2.97 -10.15
CA ALA A 51 -23.64 -4.12 -10.90
C ALA A 51 -22.37 -3.81 -11.73
N ALA A 52 -22.31 -2.61 -12.33
CA ALA A 52 -21.13 -2.15 -13.05
C ALA A 52 -19.92 -1.94 -12.12
N ILE A 53 -20.11 -1.35 -10.93
CA ILE A 53 -19.07 -1.25 -9.90
C ILE A 53 -18.62 -2.63 -9.48
N SER A 54 -19.51 -3.60 -9.27
CA SER A 54 -19.08 -4.94 -8.84
C SER A 54 -18.11 -5.56 -9.85
N ASN A 55 -18.39 -5.44 -11.15
CA ASN A 55 -17.48 -5.92 -12.19
C ASN A 55 -16.20 -5.07 -12.28
N ALA A 56 -16.31 -3.74 -12.21
CA ALA A 56 -15.16 -2.83 -12.21
C ALA A 56 -14.28 -3.01 -10.97
N SER A 57 -14.86 -3.36 -9.82
CA SER A 57 -14.18 -3.60 -8.56
C SER A 57 -13.33 -4.85 -8.63
N MET A 58 -13.74 -5.88 -9.38
CA MET A 58 -12.93 -7.07 -9.61
C MET A 58 -11.71 -6.76 -10.48
N ALA A 59 -11.88 -5.97 -11.55
CA ALA A 59 -10.75 -5.49 -12.36
C ALA A 59 -9.80 -4.58 -11.56
N GLY A 60 -10.35 -3.63 -10.80
CA GLY A 60 -9.61 -2.75 -9.90
C GLY A 60 -8.90 -3.51 -8.80
N PHE A 61 -9.49 -4.58 -8.27
CA PHE A 61 -8.87 -5.45 -7.26
C PHE A 61 -7.65 -6.18 -7.82
N ILE A 62 -7.71 -6.66 -9.06
CA ILE A 62 -6.56 -7.31 -9.73
C ILE A 62 -5.42 -6.31 -9.88
N ILE A 63 -5.69 -5.13 -10.43
CA ILE A 63 -4.69 -4.08 -10.61
C ILE A 63 -4.10 -3.67 -9.26
N ASN A 64 -4.96 -3.39 -8.28
CA ASN A 64 -4.53 -3.00 -6.94
C ASN A 64 -3.73 -4.11 -6.24
N SER A 65 -4.08 -5.38 -6.42
CA SER A 65 -3.32 -6.51 -5.87
C SER A 65 -1.92 -6.61 -6.45
N VAL A 66 -1.76 -6.38 -7.76
CA VAL A 66 -0.44 -6.31 -8.40
C VAL A 66 0.36 -5.13 -7.86
N CYS A 67 -0.25 -3.96 -7.73
CA CYS A 67 0.39 -2.76 -7.16
C CYS A 67 0.83 -2.97 -5.69
N ILE A 68 -0.04 -3.56 -4.87
CA ILE A 68 0.27 -3.91 -3.47
C ILE A 68 1.42 -4.91 -3.43
N GLY A 69 1.37 -5.97 -4.25
CA GLY A 69 2.42 -6.98 -4.32
C GLY A 69 3.79 -6.38 -4.67
N LEU A 70 3.82 -5.49 -5.67
CA LEU A 70 5.06 -4.81 -6.08
C LEU A 70 5.58 -3.86 -4.99
N THR A 71 4.69 -3.06 -4.39
CA THR A 71 5.03 -2.12 -3.33
C THR A 71 5.52 -2.83 -2.08
N MET A 72 4.87 -3.92 -1.70
CA MET A 72 5.17 -4.71 -0.50
C MET A 72 6.47 -5.49 -0.69
N GLY A 73 6.69 -6.10 -1.85
CA GLY A 73 7.98 -6.73 -2.20
C GLY A 73 9.14 -5.73 -2.16
N GLY A 74 8.90 -4.51 -2.63
CA GLY A 74 9.87 -3.44 -2.54
C GLY A 74 10.15 -2.93 -1.14
N THR A 75 9.10 -2.75 -0.34
CA THR A 75 9.24 -2.33 1.05
C THR A 75 10.01 -3.38 1.86
N VAL A 76 9.78 -4.67 1.61
CA VAL A 76 10.53 -5.76 2.24
C VAL A 76 12.00 -5.74 1.82
N ALA A 77 12.30 -5.60 0.52
CA ALA A 77 13.68 -5.48 0.04
C ALA A 77 14.38 -4.27 0.68
N ALA A 78 13.76 -3.09 0.66
CA ALA A 78 14.29 -1.89 1.28
C ALA A 78 14.49 -2.02 2.80
N ALA A 79 13.59 -2.73 3.49
CA ALA A 79 13.72 -3.01 4.92
C ALA A 79 14.89 -3.96 5.22
N GLN A 80 15.19 -4.93 4.35
CA GLN A 80 16.35 -5.81 4.50
C GLN A 80 17.67 -5.04 4.36
N TYR A 81 17.80 -4.15 3.36
CA TYR A 81 19.00 -3.30 3.22
C TYR A 81 19.15 -2.32 4.38
N LYS A 82 18.04 -1.75 4.86
CA LYS A 82 18.04 -0.89 6.05
C LYS A 82 18.46 -1.65 7.31
N GLY A 83 18.01 -2.89 7.48
CA GLY A 83 18.41 -3.75 8.60
C GLY A 83 19.88 -4.20 8.53
N ALA A 84 20.46 -4.27 7.33
CA ALA A 84 21.87 -4.59 7.11
C ALA A 84 22.84 -3.40 7.29
N GLY A 85 22.32 -2.19 7.51
CA GLY A 85 23.13 -0.97 7.67
C GLY A 85 23.75 -0.43 6.37
N ASP A 86 23.30 -0.91 5.21
CA ASP A 86 23.80 -0.49 3.90
C ASP A 86 22.92 0.62 3.29
N GLU A 87 23.22 1.87 3.63
CA GLU A 87 22.51 3.05 3.11
C GLU A 87 22.65 3.21 1.58
N LYS A 88 23.75 2.72 0.98
CA LYS A 88 23.93 2.77 -0.49
C LYS A 88 23.01 1.76 -1.17
N GLY A 89 23.00 0.52 -0.71
CA GLY A 89 22.09 -0.52 -1.20
C GLY A 89 20.62 -0.16 -1.01
N GLN A 90 20.28 0.55 0.07
CA GLN A 90 18.92 1.05 0.29
C GLN A 90 18.49 2.08 -0.78
N ARG A 91 19.38 3.02 -1.13
CA ARG A 91 19.09 4.09 -2.11
C ARG A 91 18.96 3.52 -3.53
N GLU A 92 19.79 2.55 -3.87
CA GLU A 92 19.75 1.84 -5.16
C GLU A 92 18.50 0.96 -5.29
N THR A 93 18.11 0.29 -4.20
CA THR A 93 16.89 -0.53 -4.15
C THR A 93 15.64 0.32 -4.28
N VAL A 94 15.55 1.46 -3.59
CA VAL A 94 14.43 2.39 -3.74
C VAL A 94 14.34 2.93 -5.18
N GLY A 95 15.47 3.28 -5.79
CA GLY A 95 15.51 3.73 -7.19
C GLY A 95 15.08 2.64 -8.19
N THR A 96 15.51 1.41 -7.96
CA THR A 96 15.11 0.23 -8.77
C THR A 96 13.63 -0.06 -8.62
N LEU A 97 13.10 0.01 -7.40
CA LEU A 97 11.67 -0.17 -7.14
C LEU A 97 10.82 0.92 -7.78
N PHE A 98 11.28 2.17 -7.73
CA PHE A 98 10.60 3.27 -8.40
C PHE A 98 10.58 3.07 -9.92
N SER A 99 11.69 2.59 -10.48
CA SER A 99 11.81 2.31 -11.91
C SER A 99 10.91 1.15 -12.35
N ILE A 100 10.85 0.07 -11.58
CA ILE A 100 9.96 -1.08 -11.84
C ILE A 100 8.50 -0.66 -11.66
N ALA A 101 8.17 0.12 -10.63
CA ALA A 101 6.82 0.65 -10.41
C ALA A 101 6.37 1.56 -11.56
N PHE A 102 7.26 2.40 -12.07
CA PHE A 102 6.99 3.26 -13.22
C PHE A 102 6.75 2.44 -14.51
N LEU A 103 7.56 1.40 -14.75
CA LEU A 103 7.36 0.47 -15.86
C LEU A 103 6.03 -0.30 -15.75
N ALA A 104 5.70 -0.78 -14.55
CA ALA A 104 4.43 -1.46 -14.28
C ALA A 104 3.24 -0.51 -14.49
N ALA A 105 3.34 0.76 -14.07
CA ALA A 105 2.31 1.77 -14.29
C ALA A 105 2.08 2.05 -15.79
N ILE A 106 3.14 2.14 -16.59
CA ILE A 106 3.05 2.30 -18.05
C ILE A 106 2.35 1.10 -18.68
N LEU A 107 2.73 -0.13 -18.30
CA LEU A 107 2.09 -1.35 -18.82
C LEU A 107 0.61 -1.40 -18.48
N VAL A 108 0.23 -1.09 -17.23
CA VAL A 108 -1.17 -1.06 -16.82
C VAL A 108 -1.95 0.03 -17.58
N THR A 109 -1.37 1.21 -17.77
CA THR A 109 -2.00 2.32 -18.52
C THR A 109 -2.13 2.02 -20.02
N ALA A 110 -1.24 1.20 -20.58
CA ALA A 110 -1.28 0.83 -22.00
C ALA A 110 -2.26 -0.33 -22.28
N ILE A 111 -2.48 -1.20 -21.29
CA ILE A 111 -3.34 -2.39 -21.41
C ILE A 111 -4.78 -2.11 -20.95
N GLY A 112 -4.96 -1.26 -19.93
CA GLY A 112 -6.26 -0.86 -19.39
C GLY A 112 -6.87 0.32 -20.13
#